data_AF-A0A0N4Z7C2-F1
#
_entry.id   AF-A0A0N4Z7C2-F1
#
_cell.length_a   1.000
_cell.length_b   1.000
_cell.length_c   1.000
_cell.angle_alpha   90.00
_cell.angle_beta   90.00
_cell.angle_gamma   90.00
#
_symmetry.space_group_name_H-M   'P 1'
#
loop_
_entity.id
_entity.type
_entity.pdbx_description
1 polymer ?
#
loop_
_entity_poly.entity_id
_entity_poly.type
_entity_poly.pdbx_seq_one_letter_code
_entity_poly.pdbx_strand_id
1 'polypeptide(L)'
;MIANFCFYTFISLLGAIFILVLVVLTNFPSLQQRFDSTGNWFCGNEENEKLSSISADKRCPAAKENLNRCCVYHDNCYHNQLGRHFCDLQFCQCLLSNLIDSNSSKVSNCVTTAKVYCNFVTSMGVFPYKASAWSDEMEDSNSYHTIQKLSMLSSFKDFLKSIFSNI
;
A
#
# COMPACT_ATOMS: atom_id res chain seq x y z
N MET A 1 47.36 -38.20 9.39
CA MET A 1 46.43 -37.92 10.51
C MET A 1 45.89 -36.49 10.50
N ILE A 2 46.70 -35.46 10.21
CA ILE A 2 46.29 -34.04 10.23
C ILE A 2 45.21 -33.70 9.18
N ALA A 3 45.31 -34.22 7.95
CA ALA A 3 44.34 -33.95 6.88
C ALA A 3 42.91 -34.42 7.22
N ASN A 4 42.78 -35.57 7.88
CA ASN A 4 41.47 -36.09 8.29
C ASN A 4 40.85 -35.22 9.39
N PHE A 5 41.66 -34.70 10.32
CA PHE A 5 41.19 -33.80 11.37
C PHE A 5 40.64 -32.50 10.80
N CYS A 6 41.35 -31.88 9.84
CA CYS A 6 40.89 -30.67 9.15
C CYS A 6 39.61 -30.89 8.32
N PHE A 7 39.43 -32.08 7.76
CA PHE A 7 38.24 -32.43 7.00
C PHE A 7 36.99 -32.50 7.89
N TYR A 8 37.10 -33.13 9.06
CA TYR A 8 35.98 -33.23 10.00
C TYR A 8 35.60 -31.89 10.64
N THR A 9 36.58 -31.02 10.93
CA THR A 9 36.27 -29.68 11.46
C THR A 9 35.60 -28.79 10.42
N PHE A 10 35.98 -28.91 9.15
CA PHE A 10 35.34 -28.18 8.05
C PHE A 10 33.87 -28.60 7.84
N ILE A 11 33.59 -29.91 7.83
CA ILE A 11 32.22 -30.42 7.70
C ILE A 11 31.37 -30.00 8.90
N SER A 12 31.92 -30.05 10.12
CA SER A 12 31.22 -29.61 11.33
C SER A 12 30.84 -28.13 11.28
N LEU A 13 31.74 -27.27 10.79
CA LEU A 13 31.47 -25.84 10.65
C LEU A 13 30.37 -25.56 9.61
N LEU A 14 30.41 -26.25 8.46
CA LEU A 14 29.37 -26.14 7.44
C LEU A 14 28.01 -26.61 7.95
N GLY A 15 27.98 -27.70 8.73
CA GLY A 15 26.77 -28.19 9.38
C GLY A 15 26.17 -27.17 10.35
N ALA A 16 27.01 -26.53 11.18
CA ALA A 16 26.56 -25.51 12.13
C ALA A 16 26.02 -24.25 11.43
N ILE A 17 26.67 -23.80 10.35
CA ILE A 17 26.19 -22.67 9.53
C ILE A 17 24.85 -23.00 8.89
N PHE A 18 24.70 -24.21 8.34
CA PHE A 18 23.45 -24.64 7.72
C PHE A 18 22.29 -24.68 8.73
N ILE A 19 22.53 -25.22 9.93
CA ILE A 19 21.54 -25.22 11.02
C ILE A 19 21.17 -23.79 11.43
N LEU A 20 22.14 -22.88 11.55
CA LEU A 20 21.88 -21.46 11.84
C LEU A 20 21.03 -20.80 10.75
N VAL A 21 21.31 -21.06 9.47
CA VAL A 21 20.51 -20.54 8.34
C VAL A 21 19.09 -21.09 8.40
N LEU A 22 18.90 -22.39 8.66
CA LEU A 22 17.57 -22.99 8.81
C LEU A 22 16.80 -22.41 10.00
N VAL A 23 17.46 -22.21 11.14
CA VAL A 23 16.86 -21.57 12.32
C VAL A 23 16.43 -20.13 11.99
N VAL A 24 17.27 -19.36 11.29
CA VAL A 24 16.93 -18.01 10.83
C VAL A 24 15.76 -18.03 9.84
N LEU A 25 15.75 -18.95 8.87
CA LEU A 25 14.67 -19.08 7.88
C LEU A 25 13.34 -19.53 8.51
N THR A 26 13.37 -20.30 9.59
CA THR A 26 12.17 -20.79 10.30
C THR A 26 11.68 -19.83 11.38
N ASN A 27 12.56 -19.01 11.97
CA ASN A 27 12.22 -18.04 13.03
C ASN A 27 12.05 -16.60 12.52
N PHE A 28 12.44 -16.30 11.27
CA PHE A 28 11.99 -15.09 10.63
C PHE A 28 10.53 -15.28 10.23
N PRO A 29 9.58 -14.52 10.82
CA PRO A 29 8.22 -14.54 10.32
C PRO A 29 8.29 -14.14 8.85
N SER A 30 7.66 -14.95 8.00
CA SER A 30 7.56 -14.64 6.57
C SER A 30 6.94 -13.24 6.43
N LEU A 31 7.33 -12.50 5.39
CA LEU A 31 6.72 -11.19 5.09
C LEU A 31 5.19 -11.28 4.99
N GLN A 32 4.69 -12.46 4.61
CA GLN A 32 3.27 -12.84 4.61
C GLN A 32 2.65 -12.82 6.02
N GLN A 33 3.33 -13.36 7.02
CA GLN A 33 2.81 -13.41 8.39
C GLN A 33 2.75 -12.03 9.07
N ARG A 34 3.56 -11.07 8.61
CA ARG A 34 3.47 -9.65 9.02
C ARG A 34 2.35 -8.91 8.28
N PHE A 35 1.90 -9.42 7.13
CA PHE A 35 0.75 -8.92 6.38
C PHE A 35 -0.56 -9.43 7.00
N ASP A 36 -0.60 -10.68 7.46
CA ASP A 36 -1.80 -11.30 8.05
C ASP A 36 -2.16 -10.79 9.47
N SER A 37 -1.27 -10.08 10.17
CA SER A 37 -1.53 -9.58 11.54
C SER A 37 -2.26 -8.22 11.60
N THR A 38 -2.55 -7.60 10.46
CA THR A 38 -3.49 -6.48 10.34
C THR A 38 -4.43 -6.82 9.20
N GLY A 39 -5.72 -7.02 9.45
CA GLY A 39 -6.69 -7.47 8.45
C GLY A 39 -6.55 -6.78 7.09
N ASN A 40 -6.87 -7.52 6.02
CA ASN A 40 -6.66 -7.15 4.61
C ASN A 40 -6.70 -5.64 4.36
N TRP A 41 -5.62 -5.09 3.82
CA TRP A 41 -5.51 -3.68 3.46
C TRP A 41 -5.94 -3.46 2.01
N PHE A 42 -6.83 -2.50 1.76
CA PHE A 42 -7.48 -2.29 0.46
C PHE A 42 -7.23 -0.90 -0.12
N CYS A 43 -6.45 -0.04 0.54
CA CYS A 43 -6.19 1.31 0.02
C CYS A 43 -5.14 1.30 -1.09
N GLY A 44 -5.56 1.22 -2.35
CA GLY A 44 -4.67 1.37 -3.50
C GLY A 44 -4.93 0.33 -4.57
N ASN A 45 -3.87 -0.02 -5.30
CA ASN A 45 -3.80 -1.12 -6.25
C ASN A 45 -2.48 -1.88 -6.02
N GLU A 46 -2.23 -2.92 -6.80
CA GLU A 46 -1.05 -3.80 -6.68
C GLU A 46 0.28 -3.04 -6.47
N GLU A 47 0.46 -1.86 -7.09
CA GLU A 47 1.72 -1.08 -7.01
C GLU A 47 1.82 -0.18 -5.76
N ASN A 48 0.70 0.38 -5.28
CA ASN A 48 0.72 1.39 -4.21
C ASN A 48 0.02 0.96 -2.90
N GLU A 49 -0.69 -0.18 -2.88
CA GLU A 49 -1.37 -0.73 -1.71
C GLU A 49 -0.40 -1.03 -0.55
N LYS A 50 0.79 -1.57 -0.88
CA LYS A 50 1.84 -1.80 0.12
C LYS A 50 2.37 -0.49 0.71
N LEU A 51 2.58 0.52 -0.13
CA LEU A 51 3.13 1.81 0.29
C LEU A 51 2.14 2.59 1.15
N SER A 52 0.85 2.56 0.79
CA SER A 52 -0.21 3.16 1.60
C SER A 52 -0.36 2.43 2.93
N SER A 53 -0.29 1.10 2.99
CA SER A 53 -0.33 0.35 4.25
C SER A 53 0.79 0.77 5.20
N ILE A 54 2.03 0.84 4.68
CA ILE A 54 3.19 1.31 5.45
C ILE A 54 3.01 2.76 5.92
N SER A 55 2.49 3.65 5.05
CA SER A 55 2.22 5.04 5.39
C SER A 55 1.22 5.15 6.54
N ALA A 56 0.12 4.41 6.48
CA ALA A 56 -0.90 4.37 7.52
C ALA A 56 -0.35 3.80 8.84
N ASP A 57 0.38 2.67 8.78
CA ASP A 57 1.04 2.06 9.95
C ASP A 57 1.98 3.03 10.67
N LYS A 58 2.80 3.76 9.91
CA LYS A 58 3.85 4.61 10.49
C LYS A 58 3.32 5.96 10.94
N ARG A 59 2.43 6.58 10.17
CA ARG A 59 1.99 7.96 10.37
C ARG A 59 0.67 8.06 11.13
N CYS A 60 -0.18 7.05 11.00
CA CYS A 60 -1.51 7.05 11.57
C CYS A 60 -1.98 5.68 12.09
N PRO A 61 -1.20 5.00 12.96
CA PRO A 61 -1.50 3.63 13.37
C PRO A 61 -2.85 3.50 14.08
N ALA A 62 -3.24 4.50 14.87
CA ALA A 62 -4.49 4.48 15.64
C ALA A 62 -5.74 4.54 14.76
N ALA A 63 -5.66 5.14 13.57
CA ALA A 63 -6.79 5.24 12.64
C ALA A 63 -6.63 4.32 11.42
N LYS A 64 -5.60 3.44 11.38
CA LYS A 64 -5.31 2.59 10.21
C LYS A 64 -6.55 1.85 9.72
N GLU A 65 -7.25 1.18 10.63
CA GLU A 65 -8.45 0.41 10.28
C GLU A 65 -9.55 1.31 9.69
N ASN A 66 -9.78 2.48 10.27
CA ASN A 66 -10.79 3.41 9.77
C ASN A 66 -10.40 4.00 8.39
N LEU A 67 -9.12 4.30 8.19
CA LEU A 67 -8.60 4.71 6.87
C LEU A 67 -8.83 3.61 5.82
N ASN A 68 -8.55 2.36 6.19
CA ASN A 68 -8.78 1.21 5.32
C ASN A 68 -10.25 1.06 4.94
N ARG A 69 -11.15 1.24 5.91
CA ARG A 69 -12.60 1.20 5.69
C ARG A 69 -13.07 2.27 4.71
N CYS A 70 -12.49 3.47 4.77
CA CYS A 70 -12.78 4.51 3.78
C CYS A 70 -12.39 4.10 2.36
N CYS A 71 -11.29 3.36 2.19
CA CYS A 71 -10.87 2.86 0.87
C CYS A 71 -11.84 1.82 0.32
N VAL A 72 -12.28 0.86 1.16
CA VAL A 72 -13.30 -0.13 0.75
C VAL A 72 -14.57 0.56 0.24
N TYR A 73 -15.04 1.61 0.92
CA TYR A 73 -16.20 2.38 0.46
C TYR A 73 -15.94 3.16 -0.83
N HIS A 74 -14.72 3.70 -1.02
CA HIS A 74 -14.33 4.42 -2.23
C HIS A 74 -14.27 3.49 -3.44
N ASP A 75 -13.64 2.33 -3.29
CA ASP A 75 -13.55 1.31 -4.35
C ASP A 75 -14.94 0.80 -4.74
N ASN A 76 -15.82 0.57 -3.76
CA ASN A 76 -17.22 0.22 -4.05
C ASN A 76 -17.97 1.36 -4.76
N CYS A 77 -17.72 2.63 -4.40
CA CYS A 77 -18.31 3.78 -5.09
C CYS A 77 -17.82 3.87 -6.55
N TYR A 78 -16.54 3.60 -6.77
CA TYR A 78 -15.91 3.50 -8.09
C TYR A 78 -16.53 2.36 -8.89
N HIS A 79 -16.58 1.14 -8.35
CA HIS A 79 -17.19 -0.01 -8.99
C HIS A 79 -18.65 0.24 -9.40
N ASN A 80 -19.46 0.86 -8.53
CA ASN A 80 -20.85 1.22 -8.84
C ASN A 80 -21.00 2.44 -9.75
N GLN A 81 -19.91 3.05 -10.20
CA GLN A 81 -19.89 4.17 -11.13
C GLN A 81 -20.77 5.36 -10.69
N LEU A 82 -20.79 5.67 -9.39
CA LEU A 82 -21.63 6.74 -8.81
C LEU A 82 -21.14 8.18 -9.12
N GLY A 83 -20.13 8.32 -9.97
CA GLY A 83 -19.49 9.57 -10.34
C GLY A 83 -18.20 9.82 -9.56
N ARG A 84 -17.07 9.92 -10.27
CA ARG A 84 -15.73 10.10 -9.70
C ARG A 84 -15.66 11.22 -8.66
N HIS A 85 -16.15 12.42 -9.01
CA HIS A 85 -16.07 13.59 -8.13
C HIS A 85 -16.85 13.37 -6.83
N PHE A 86 -18.01 12.74 -6.91
CA PHE A 86 -18.80 12.37 -5.73
C PHE A 86 -18.03 11.36 -4.86
N CYS A 87 -17.53 10.28 -5.46
CA CYS A 87 -16.77 9.26 -4.75
C CYS A 87 -15.51 9.82 -4.07
N ASP A 88 -14.72 10.64 -4.77
CA ASP A 88 -13.50 11.25 -4.23
C ASP A 88 -13.83 12.19 -3.06
N LEU A 89 -14.90 13.00 -3.17
CA LEU A 89 -15.34 13.86 -2.07
C LEU A 89 -15.80 13.08 -0.84
N GLN A 90 -16.60 12.02 -1.04
CA GLN A 90 -17.04 11.16 0.06
C GLN A 90 -15.86 10.45 0.73
N PHE A 91 -14.87 10.01 -0.05
CA PHE A 91 -13.64 9.45 0.47
C PHE A 91 -12.85 10.46 1.31
N CYS A 92 -12.63 11.67 0.80
CA CYS A 92 -11.94 12.73 1.54
C CYS A 92 -12.64 13.07 2.86
N GLN A 93 -13.98 13.14 2.85
CA GLN A 93 -14.78 13.35 4.06
C GLN A 93 -14.63 12.20 5.05
N CYS A 94 -14.76 10.95 4.57
CA CYS A 94 -14.56 9.75 5.38
C CYS A 94 -13.20 9.76 6.07
N LEU A 95 -12.12 10.04 5.33
CA LEU A 95 -10.77 10.04 5.87
C LEU A 95 -10.61 11.02 7.03
N LEU A 96 -11.15 12.23 6.92
CA LEU A 96 -11.02 13.28 7.93
C LEU A 96 -11.95 13.05 9.14
N SER A 97 -13.19 12.62 8.91
CA SER A 97 -14.15 12.34 9.98
C SER A 97 -13.74 11.17 10.86
N ASN A 98 -12.93 10.24 10.34
CA ASN A 98 -12.46 9.07 11.07
C ASN A 98 -11.11 9.27 11.80
N LEU A 99 -10.60 10.51 11.87
CA LEU A 99 -9.37 10.84 12.62
C LEU A 99 -9.63 11.19 14.11
N ILE A 100 -10.91 11.26 14.51
CA ILE A 100 -11.40 11.94 15.72
C ILE A 100 -10.93 11.29 17.04
N ASP A 101 -10.43 10.05 17.03
CA ASP A 101 -9.92 9.39 18.24
C ASP A 101 -8.43 9.67 18.56
N SER A 102 -7.76 10.52 17.77
CA SER A 102 -6.36 10.87 18.02
C SER A 102 -6.27 12.19 18.81
N ASN A 103 -5.77 12.17 20.04
CA ASN A 103 -5.65 13.37 20.90
C ASN A 103 -4.17 13.68 21.22
N SER A 104 -3.33 13.71 20.19
CA SER A 104 -1.86 13.74 20.31
C SER A 104 -1.23 14.48 19.13
N SER A 105 0.02 14.92 19.23
CA SER A 105 0.85 15.38 18.10
C SER A 105 0.88 14.40 16.90
N LYS A 106 0.47 13.13 17.09
CA LYS A 106 0.19 12.16 16.02
C LYS A 106 -1.00 12.51 15.12
N VAL A 107 -1.93 13.36 15.58
CA VAL A 107 -3.06 13.91 14.81
C VAL A 107 -2.57 14.61 13.54
N SER A 108 -1.50 15.42 13.64
CA SER A 108 -1.02 16.18 12.49
C SER A 108 -0.51 15.27 11.37
N ASN A 109 0.15 14.17 11.72
CA ASN A 109 0.60 13.15 10.78
C ASN A 109 -0.58 12.38 10.17
N CYS A 110 -1.58 12.03 10.97
CA CYS A 110 -2.83 11.43 10.50
C CYS A 110 -3.57 12.34 9.50
N VAL A 111 -3.75 13.62 9.85
CA VAL A 111 -4.36 14.63 8.97
C VAL A 111 -3.56 14.78 7.68
N THR A 112 -2.22 14.77 7.77
CA THR A 112 -1.37 14.83 6.59
C THR A 112 -1.54 13.59 5.70
N THR A 113 -1.55 12.39 6.28
CA THR A 113 -1.80 11.14 5.55
C THR A 113 -3.17 11.14 4.87
N ALA A 114 -4.22 11.54 5.58
CA ALA A 114 -5.57 11.68 5.02
C ALA A 114 -5.60 12.67 3.84
N LYS A 115 -4.95 13.82 3.98
CA LYS A 115 -4.84 14.81 2.89
C LYS A 115 -4.07 14.26 1.68
N VAL A 116 -2.99 13.50 1.90
CA VAL A 116 -2.22 12.87 0.81
C VAL A 116 -3.10 11.88 0.06
N TYR A 117 -3.87 11.02 0.76
CA TYR A 117 -4.77 10.06 0.12
C TYR A 117 -5.87 10.77 -0.67
N CYS A 118 -6.52 11.76 -0.05
CA CYS A 118 -7.53 12.59 -0.71
C CYS A 118 -6.98 13.24 -1.99
N ASN A 119 -5.84 13.92 -1.89
CA ASN A 119 -5.22 14.59 -3.04
C ASN A 119 -4.81 13.61 -4.15
N PHE A 120 -4.37 12.40 -3.78
CA PHE A 120 -4.00 11.38 -4.73
C PHE A 120 -5.21 10.96 -5.58
N VAL A 121 -6.35 10.64 -4.95
CA VAL A 121 -7.54 10.22 -5.71
C VAL A 121 -8.18 11.37 -6.49
N THR A 122 -8.20 12.59 -5.95
CA THR A 122 -8.79 13.73 -6.69
C THR A 122 -7.97 14.09 -7.93
N SER A 123 -6.64 13.92 -7.86
CA SER A 123 -5.72 14.26 -8.95
C SER A 123 -5.54 13.11 -9.94
N MET A 124 -5.49 11.86 -9.47
CA MET A 124 -5.12 10.69 -10.26
C MET A 124 -6.25 9.66 -10.43
N GLY A 125 -7.40 9.89 -9.79
CA GLY A 125 -8.53 8.95 -9.75
C GLY A 125 -9.28 8.74 -11.06
N VAL A 126 -8.99 9.52 -12.12
CA VAL A 126 -9.65 9.33 -13.43
C VAL A 126 -9.45 7.91 -13.96
N PHE A 127 -8.23 7.40 -13.89
CA PHE A 127 -7.90 6.09 -14.45
C PHE A 127 -8.49 4.95 -13.62
N PRO A 128 -8.29 4.88 -12.29
CA PRO A 128 -8.89 3.83 -11.47
C PRO A 128 -10.43 3.87 -11.52
N TYR A 129 -11.04 5.06 -11.56
CA TYR A 129 -12.49 5.19 -11.69
C TYR A 129 -13.00 4.56 -12.98
N LYS A 130 -12.38 4.89 -14.12
CA LYS A 130 -12.75 4.28 -15.40
C LYS A 130 -12.48 2.78 -15.38
N ALA A 131 -11.30 2.35 -14.94
CA ALA A 131 -10.90 0.94 -14.88
C ALA A 131 -11.88 0.08 -14.08
N SER A 132 -12.44 0.61 -12.99
CA SER A 132 -13.43 -0.10 -12.16
C SER A 132 -14.78 -0.36 -12.84
N ALA A 133 -15.06 0.30 -13.97
CA ALA A 133 -16.24 0.01 -14.80
C ALA A 133 -16.07 -1.24 -15.67
N TRP A 134 -14.81 -1.57 -16.02
CA TRP A 134 -14.47 -2.61 -17.01
C TRP A 134 -14.15 -3.96 -16.38
N SER A 135 -14.21 -4.09 -15.05
CA SER A 135 -13.91 -5.36 -14.36
C SER A 135 -14.86 -6.50 -14.74
N ASP A 136 -16.00 -6.20 -15.39
CA ASP A 136 -16.99 -7.18 -15.81
C ASP A 136 -16.94 -7.51 -17.32
N GLU A 137 -16.22 -6.74 -18.15
CA GLU A 137 -16.16 -6.92 -19.61
C GLU A 137 -14.73 -6.79 -20.18
N MET A 138 -14.17 -7.94 -20.58
CA MET A 138 -13.11 -8.15 -21.59
C MET A 138 -11.60 -8.01 -21.23
N GLU A 139 -11.00 -9.19 -21.17
CA GLU A 139 -9.78 -9.69 -21.82
C GLU A 139 -9.34 -8.96 -23.12
N ASP A 140 -8.55 -7.89 -23.04
CA ASP A 140 -7.43 -7.61 -23.97
C ASP A 140 -6.43 -6.62 -23.35
N SER A 141 -5.41 -7.14 -22.67
CA SER A 141 -4.66 -6.40 -21.64
C SER A 141 -3.49 -5.55 -22.14
N ASN A 142 -3.04 -5.69 -23.39
CA ASN A 142 -1.69 -5.22 -23.75
C ASN A 142 -1.61 -3.75 -24.22
N SER A 143 -2.62 -3.27 -24.95
CA SER A 143 -2.65 -1.88 -25.45
C SER A 143 -3.13 -0.88 -24.38
N TYR A 144 -4.09 -1.31 -23.55
CA TYR A 144 -4.62 -0.52 -22.44
C TYR A 144 -3.55 -0.24 -21.37
N HIS A 145 -2.74 -1.24 -21.01
CA HIS A 145 -1.74 -1.12 -19.96
C HIS A 145 -0.66 -0.07 -20.24
N THR A 146 -0.28 0.12 -21.51
CA THR A 146 0.72 1.12 -21.93
C THR A 146 0.15 2.54 -21.84
N ILE A 147 -1.07 2.75 -22.33
CA ILE A 147 -1.77 4.05 -22.23
C ILE A 147 -2.04 4.39 -20.76
N GLN A 148 -2.39 3.40 -19.93
CA GLN A 148 -2.59 3.55 -18.50
C GLN A 148 -1.30 3.99 -17.78
N LYS A 149 -0.15 3.37 -18.07
CA LYS A 149 1.16 3.75 -17.50
C LYS A 149 1.56 5.18 -17.85
N LEU A 150 1.41 5.58 -19.13
CA LEU A 150 1.69 6.94 -19.57
C LEU A 150 0.73 7.95 -18.92
N SER A 151 -0.55 7.56 -18.80
CA SER A 151 -1.60 8.24 -18.06
C SER A 151 -1.20 8.60 -16.63
N MET A 152 -0.75 7.57 -15.92
CA MET A 152 -0.38 7.62 -14.52
C MET A 152 0.89 8.46 -14.32
N LEU A 153 1.90 8.35 -15.21
CA LEU A 153 3.13 9.15 -15.15
C LEU A 153 2.87 10.66 -15.30
N SER A 154 1.99 11.04 -16.23
CA SER A 154 1.52 12.42 -16.41
C SER A 154 0.88 12.96 -15.13
N SER A 155 -0.08 12.20 -14.59
CA SER A 155 -0.84 12.63 -13.39
C SER A 155 0.04 12.65 -12.13
N PHE A 156 1.03 11.75 -12.04
CA PHE A 156 2.01 11.71 -10.95
C PHE A 156 2.94 12.93 -10.98
N LYS A 157 3.37 13.34 -12.19
CA LYS A 157 4.14 14.58 -12.37
C LYS A 157 3.36 15.80 -11.86
N ASP A 158 2.07 15.89 -12.18
CA ASP A 158 1.20 16.98 -11.73
C ASP A 158 0.94 16.95 -10.22
N PHE A 159 0.76 15.75 -9.65
CA PHE A 159 0.66 15.54 -8.21
C PHE A 159 1.92 15.98 -7.46
N LEU A 160 3.11 15.56 -7.93
CA LEU A 160 4.38 16.00 -7.34
C LEU A 160 4.53 17.52 -7.45
N LYS A 161 4.19 18.11 -8.59
CA LYS A 161 4.21 19.57 -8.77
C LYS A 161 3.30 20.27 -7.75
N SER A 162 2.11 19.73 -7.48
CA SER A 162 1.18 20.26 -6.48
C SER A 162 1.69 20.13 -5.04
N ILE A 163 2.41 19.06 -4.71
CA ILE A 163 3.02 18.87 -3.39
C ILE A 163 4.19 19.84 -3.19
N PHE A 164 5.06 19.97 -4.20
CA PHE A 164 6.29 20.75 -4.09
C PHE A 164 6.13 22.24 -4.41
N SER A 165 5.01 22.70 -4.98
CA SER A 165 4.70 24.15 -5.15
C SER A 165 4.09 24.82 -3.92
N ASN A 166 3.77 24.06 -2.86
CA ASN A 166 3.22 24.58 -1.59
C ASN A 166 4.23 24.49 -0.43
N ILE A 167 5.52 24.31 -0.74
CA ILE A 167 6.69 24.44 0.15
C ILE A 167 7.52 25.59 -0.37
#